data_AF-A0A4V2XJL7-F1
#
_entry.id   AF-A0A4V2XJL7-F1
#
_cell.length_a   1.000
_cell.length_b   1.000
_cell.length_c   1.000
_cell.angle_alpha   90.00
_cell.angle_beta   90.00
_cell.angle_gamma   90.00
#
_symmetry.space_group_name_H-M   'P 1'
#
loop_
_entity.id
_entity.type
_entity.pdbx_description
1 polymer ?
#
loop_
_entity_poly.entity_id
_entity_poly.type
_entity_poly.pdbx_seq_one_letter_code
_entity_poly.pdbx_strand_id
1 'polypeptide(L)'
;MLRAAARPGHATCMDYFIAQFRRLRVLFDAFLAPEITSVLLPLARPALRLGTGDGVPVRLGGAPLLPSDEPWPEWNGRPLGFLGAIDFAAFARFGEIPGLPTSTTAFYYATETPRPWGDEAAQRDGWRVFTGTLQTATPKATPYPETTLSASPFLSLPSPQEPAVRRVETIYSGILPVYAQLHAAWTRHTWQENAPLHQLGGWPALVQRPVGPDCLYASTGRPLE
;
A
#
# COMPACT_ATOMS: atom_id res chain seq x y z
N MET A 1 26.38 -11.45 42.53
CA MET A 1 24.97 -11.18 42.18
C MET A 1 24.94 -10.27 40.96
N LEU A 2 24.84 -10.83 39.75
CA LEU A 2 24.63 -10.06 38.53
C LEU A 2 23.16 -9.65 38.45
N ARG A 3 22.88 -8.35 38.42
CA ARG A 3 21.57 -7.80 38.04
C ARG A 3 21.35 -8.08 36.55
N ALA A 4 20.37 -8.91 36.24
CA ALA A 4 19.87 -9.05 34.88
C ALA A 4 19.28 -7.70 34.42
N ALA A 5 19.82 -7.16 33.33
CA ALA A 5 19.25 -6.01 32.65
C ALA A 5 17.84 -6.35 32.16
N ALA A 6 16.89 -5.46 32.45
CA ALA A 6 15.51 -5.58 31.98
C ALA A 6 15.50 -5.61 30.44
N ARG A 7 14.86 -6.64 29.87
CA ARG A 7 14.60 -6.70 28.43
C ARG A 7 13.72 -5.50 28.05
N PRO A 8 14.02 -4.76 26.97
CA PRO A 8 13.12 -3.73 26.48
C PRO A 8 11.76 -4.36 26.17
N GLY A 9 10.71 -3.84 26.79
CA GLY A 9 9.33 -4.29 26.54
C GLY A 9 9.03 -4.16 25.06
N HIS A 10 8.53 -5.24 24.46
CA HIS A 10 7.98 -5.18 23.11
C HIS A 10 6.83 -4.19 23.13
N ALA A 11 6.98 -3.05 22.45
CA ALA A 11 5.86 -2.18 22.13
C ALA A 11 4.79 -3.04 21.44
N THR A 12 3.55 -2.97 21.94
CA THR A 12 2.45 -3.70 21.35
C THR A 12 2.08 -3.09 19.99
N CYS A 13 1.48 -3.91 19.13
CA CYS A 13 0.84 -3.53 17.87
C CYS A 13 0.19 -2.12 17.86
N MET A 14 -0.67 -1.89 18.85
CA MET A 14 -1.44 -0.66 19.01
C MET A 14 -0.53 0.55 19.29
N ASP A 15 0.61 0.33 19.97
CA ASP A 15 1.53 1.38 20.38
C ASP A 15 2.21 2.06 19.18
N TYR A 16 2.44 1.33 18.08
CA TYR A 16 3.07 1.89 16.87
C TYR A 16 2.20 2.96 16.21
N PHE A 17 0.94 2.63 15.90
CA PHE A 17 0.03 3.59 15.28
C PHE A 17 -0.38 4.69 16.25
N ILE A 18 -0.58 4.38 17.55
CA ILE A 18 -0.86 5.41 18.56
C ILE A 18 0.29 6.44 18.63
N ALA A 19 1.55 5.98 18.67
CA ALA A 19 2.70 6.89 18.73
C ALA A 19 2.79 7.77 17.48
N GLN A 20 2.56 7.21 16.30
CA GLN A 20 2.54 7.97 15.06
C GLN A 20 1.37 8.95 15.00
N PHE A 21 0.19 8.56 15.45
CA PHE A 21 -0.99 9.42 15.48
C PHE A 21 -0.78 10.61 16.42
N ARG A 22 -0.17 10.38 17.58
CA ARG A 22 0.22 11.46 18.52
C ARG A 22 1.21 12.43 17.87
N ARG A 23 2.24 11.93 17.18
CA ARG A 23 3.21 12.78 16.47
C ARG A 23 2.54 13.59 15.35
N LEU A 24 1.70 12.94 14.55
CA LEU A 24 0.97 13.57 13.47
C LEU A 24 0.02 14.65 13.98
N ARG A 25 -0.68 14.40 15.10
CA ARG A 25 -1.51 15.40 15.77
C ARG A 25 -0.69 16.61 16.20
N VAL A 26 0.44 16.41 16.89
CA VAL A 26 1.32 17.51 17.31
C VAL A 26 1.80 18.32 16.09
N LEU A 27 2.14 17.64 15.00
CA LEU A 27 2.50 18.30 13.75
C LEU A 27 1.33 19.14 13.20
N PHE A 28 0.12 18.61 13.16
CA PHE A 28 -1.04 19.34 12.65
C PHE A 28 -1.41 20.52 13.56
N ASP A 29 -1.49 20.32 14.88
CA ASP A 29 -1.83 21.36 15.86
C ASP A 29 -0.82 22.52 15.89
N ALA A 30 0.42 22.29 15.43
CA ALA A 30 1.43 23.35 15.32
C ALA A 30 1.18 24.34 14.16
N PHE A 31 0.43 23.93 13.14
CA PHE A 31 0.26 24.71 11.89
C PHE A 31 -1.19 24.91 11.45
N LEU A 32 -2.13 24.18 12.04
CA LEU A 32 -3.54 24.18 11.67
C LEU A 32 -4.40 24.53 12.88
N ALA A 33 -5.54 25.18 12.63
CA ALA A 33 -6.54 25.40 13.66
C ALA A 33 -7.11 24.06 14.16
N PRO A 34 -7.52 23.96 15.45
CA PRO A 34 -8.02 22.70 16.03
C PRO A 34 -9.15 22.05 15.24
N GLU A 35 -10.05 22.86 14.66
CA GLU A 35 -11.17 22.40 13.85
C GLU A 35 -10.67 21.70 12.58
N ILE A 36 -9.65 22.27 11.92
CA ILE A 36 -9.04 21.70 10.71
C ILE A 36 -8.28 20.41 11.06
N THR A 37 -7.52 20.40 12.17
CA THR A 37 -6.86 19.16 12.64
C THR A 37 -7.89 18.07 12.90
N SER A 38 -9.01 18.39 13.55
CA SER A 38 -10.05 17.40 13.87
C SER A 38 -10.70 16.77 12.63
N VAL A 39 -10.68 17.48 11.49
CA VAL A 39 -11.17 16.99 10.20
C VAL A 39 -10.11 16.21 9.42
N LEU A 40 -8.85 16.70 9.39
CA LEU A 40 -7.79 16.09 8.60
C LEU A 40 -7.16 14.85 9.27
N LEU A 41 -6.99 14.89 10.58
CA LEU A 41 -6.31 13.82 11.31
C LEU A 41 -7.01 12.45 11.17
N PRO A 42 -8.36 12.35 11.22
CA PRO A 42 -9.07 11.09 10.97
C PRO A 42 -8.94 10.56 9.54
N LEU A 43 -8.46 11.37 8.57
CA LEU A 43 -8.18 10.89 7.22
C LEU A 43 -6.91 10.02 7.19
N ALA A 44 -6.03 10.09 8.19
CA ALA A 44 -4.86 9.22 8.25
C ALA A 44 -5.27 7.74 8.32
N ARG A 45 -4.60 6.89 7.52
CA ARG A 45 -4.88 5.46 7.46
C ARG A 45 -3.67 4.64 7.87
N PRO A 46 -3.83 3.58 8.68
CA PRO A 46 -2.74 2.64 8.91
C PRO A 46 -2.35 1.96 7.59
N ALA A 47 -1.05 1.74 7.42
CA ALA A 47 -0.47 1.13 6.24
C ALA A 47 0.86 0.46 6.59
N LEU A 48 1.42 -0.30 5.65
CA LEU A 48 2.75 -0.90 5.75
C LEU A 48 3.63 -0.32 4.66
N ARG A 49 4.77 0.28 5.03
CA ARG A 49 5.82 0.63 4.07
C ARG A 49 6.69 -0.60 3.84
N LEU A 50 7.12 -0.82 2.61
CA LEU A 50 8.01 -1.89 2.19
C LEU A 50 9.37 -1.28 1.83
N GLY A 51 10.41 -1.72 2.52
CA GLY A 51 11.77 -1.22 2.28
C GLY A 51 12.82 -2.16 2.86
N THR A 52 14.06 -1.72 2.95
CA THR A 52 15.11 -2.47 3.66
C THR A 52 14.97 -2.27 5.17
N GLY A 53 15.38 -3.28 5.97
CA GLY A 53 15.41 -3.18 7.44
C GLY A 53 14.76 -4.37 8.16
N ASP A 54 14.42 -4.18 9.44
CA ASP A 54 14.05 -5.25 10.39
C ASP A 54 12.52 -5.46 10.53
N GLY A 55 11.78 -5.39 9.42
CA GLY A 55 10.33 -5.56 9.39
C GLY A 55 9.86 -7.00 9.18
N VAL A 56 8.55 -7.18 8.98
CA VAL A 56 8.00 -8.49 8.56
C VAL A 56 8.38 -8.72 7.08
N PRO A 57 9.02 -9.84 6.73
CA PRO A 57 9.49 -10.05 5.36
C PRO A 57 8.33 -10.18 4.37
N VAL A 58 8.50 -9.59 3.19
CA VAL A 58 7.61 -9.64 2.04
C VAL A 58 8.42 -10.07 0.83
N ARG A 59 8.04 -11.19 0.22
CA ARG A 59 8.75 -11.76 -0.92
C ARG A 59 8.05 -11.37 -2.22
N LEU A 60 8.81 -10.79 -3.14
CA LEU A 60 8.37 -10.43 -4.48
C LEU A 60 9.19 -11.22 -5.51
N GLY A 61 8.60 -11.55 -6.65
CA GLY A 61 9.19 -12.46 -7.63
C GLY A 61 9.31 -13.90 -7.12
N GLY A 62 10.23 -14.67 -7.70
CA GLY A 62 10.48 -16.07 -7.33
C GLY A 62 9.55 -17.06 -8.02
N ALA A 63 9.33 -18.21 -7.38
CA ALA A 63 8.50 -19.28 -7.92
C ALA A 63 7.01 -18.89 -7.88
N PRO A 64 6.28 -18.98 -9.00
CA PRO A 64 4.89 -18.53 -9.06
C PRO A 64 3.97 -19.43 -8.24
N LEU A 65 2.96 -18.80 -7.63
CA LEU A 65 1.93 -19.47 -6.82
C LEU A 65 0.55 -19.28 -7.45
N LEU A 66 -0.15 -20.39 -7.70
CA LEU A 66 -1.46 -20.42 -8.35
C LEU A 66 -2.41 -21.39 -7.61
N PRO A 67 -3.73 -21.15 -7.59
CA PRO A 67 -4.67 -22.16 -7.09
C PRO A 67 -4.56 -23.48 -7.87
N SER A 68 -5.03 -24.58 -7.26
CA SER A 68 -5.14 -25.85 -7.97
C SER A 68 -6.14 -25.76 -9.12
N ASP A 69 -5.78 -26.38 -10.24
CA ASP A 69 -6.59 -26.47 -11.47
C ASP A 69 -6.92 -25.13 -12.16
N GLU A 70 -6.39 -24.01 -11.65
CA GLU A 70 -6.52 -22.71 -12.30
C GLU A 70 -5.58 -22.65 -13.53
N PRO A 71 -6.07 -22.24 -14.71
CA PRO A 71 -5.20 -22.01 -15.86
C PRO A 71 -4.25 -20.85 -15.57
N TRP A 72 -3.08 -20.86 -16.22
CA TRP A 72 -2.18 -19.71 -16.15
C TRP A 72 -2.92 -18.46 -16.65
N PRO A 73 -2.89 -17.34 -15.91
CA PRO A 73 -3.62 -16.15 -16.31
C PRO A 73 -2.98 -15.52 -17.55
N GLU A 74 -3.81 -15.13 -18.51
CA GLU A 74 -3.38 -14.61 -19.82
C GLU A 74 -4.15 -13.34 -20.19
N TRP A 75 -3.51 -12.48 -20.98
CA TRP A 75 -4.13 -11.33 -21.62
C TRP A 75 -3.60 -11.16 -23.04
N ASN A 76 -4.51 -11.03 -24.01
CA ASN A 76 -4.19 -11.00 -25.45
C ASN A 76 -3.29 -12.18 -25.89
N GLY A 77 -3.59 -13.38 -25.38
CA GLY A 77 -2.83 -14.60 -25.67
C GLY A 77 -1.42 -14.63 -25.08
N ARG A 78 -1.07 -13.68 -24.20
CA ARG A 78 0.22 -13.63 -23.52
C ARG A 78 0.08 -14.00 -22.04
N PRO A 79 0.96 -14.85 -21.49
CA PRO A 79 0.96 -15.19 -20.07
C PRO A 79 1.31 -13.97 -19.22
N LEU A 80 0.54 -13.74 -18.14
CA LEU A 80 0.87 -12.68 -17.18
C LEU A 80 2.14 -13.05 -16.39
N GLY A 81 2.95 -12.05 -16.07
CA GLY A 81 4.12 -12.20 -15.20
C GLY A 81 3.71 -12.31 -13.73
N PHE A 82 4.31 -13.25 -13.00
CA PHE A 82 4.13 -13.37 -11.55
C PHE A 82 4.96 -12.32 -10.82
N LEU A 83 4.30 -11.39 -10.14
CA LEU A 83 4.96 -10.31 -9.42
C LEU A 83 5.44 -10.72 -8.02
N GLY A 84 4.84 -11.76 -7.44
CA GLY A 84 5.11 -12.20 -6.09
C GLY A 84 3.85 -12.65 -5.35
N ALA A 85 4.05 -13.18 -4.16
CA ALA A 85 2.98 -13.56 -3.26
C ALA A 85 3.25 -13.06 -1.84
N ILE A 86 2.22 -12.53 -1.21
CA ILE A 86 2.31 -11.93 0.11
C ILE A 86 1.43 -12.71 1.07
N ASP A 87 2.03 -13.24 2.14
CA ASP A 87 1.31 -13.80 3.27
C ASP A 87 0.81 -12.65 4.17
N PHE A 88 -0.44 -12.25 3.98
CA PHE A 88 -1.03 -11.17 4.77
C PHE A 88 -1.30 -11.57 6.23
N ALA A 89 -1.38 -12.87 6.55
CA ALA A 89 -1.54 -13.32 7.93
C ALA A 89 -0.32 -12.96 8.79
N ALA A 90 0.87 -12.87 8.18
CA ALA A 90 2.10 -12.44 8.85
C ALA A 90 2.03 -11.00 9.40
N PHE A 91 1.10 -10.17 8.89
CA PHE A 91 0.90 -8.80 9.33
C PHE A 91 -0.10 -8.64 10.48
N ALA A 92 -0.75 -9.71 10.94
CA ALA A 92 -1.71 -9.65 12.04
C ALA A 92 -1.11 -9.03 13.32
N ARG A 93 0.21 -9.12 13.49
CA ARG A 93 0.96 -8.48 14.59
C ARG A 93 0.96 -6.94 14.56
N PHE A 94 0.60 -6.33 13.44
CA PHE A 94 0.41 -4.89 13.28
C PHE A 94 -1.06 -4.48 13.42
N GLY A 95 -1.96 -5.44 13.67
CA GLY A 95 -3.38 -5.19 13.85
C GLY A 95 -4.11 -5.13 12.51
N GLU A 96 -5.37 -4.71 12.55
CA GLU A 96 -6.17 -4.59 11.34
C GLU A 96 -5.71 -3.41 10.50
N ILE A 97 -5.34 -3.69 9.25
CA ILE A 97 -5.03 -2.68 8.24
C ILE A 97 -6.13 -2.76 7.19
N PRO A 98 -7.02 -1.74 7.11
CA PRO A 98 -8.18 -1.78 6.24
C PRO A 98 -7.81 -2.05 4.77
N GLY A 99 -8.57 -2.94 4.14
CA GLY A 99 -8.43 -3.28 2.72
C GLY A 99 -7.34 -4.30 2.40
N LEU A 100 -6.55 -4.77 3.39
CA LEU A 100 -5.64 -5.89 3.16
C LEU A 100 -6.38 -7.24 3.25
N PRO A 101 -6.04 -8.21 2.38
CA PRO A 101 -6.50 -9.59 2.53
C PRO A 101 -6.05 -10.22 3.86
N THR A 102 -6.60 -11.39 4.20
CA THR A 102 -6.21 -12.15 5.40
C THR A 102 -5.38 -13.39 5.11
N SER A 103 -5.27 -13.78 3.84
CA SER A 103 -4.59 -14.99 3.38
C SER A 103 -3.45 -14.67 2.42
N THR A 104 -2.63 -15.67 2.12
CA THR A 104 -1.63 -15.56 1.06
C THR A 104 -2.30 -15.16 -0.25
N THR A 105 -1.76 -14.11 -0.86
CA THR A 105 -2.30 -13.52 -2.08
C THR A 105 -1.20 -13.39 -3.11
N ALA A 106 -1.41 -13.96 -4.30
CA ALA A 106 -0.50 -13.89 -5.43
C ALA A 106 -0.94 -12.85 -6.46
N PHE A 107 0.03 -12.09 -6.98
CA PHE A 107 -0.19 -10.97 -7.89
C PHE A 107 0.42 -11.25 -9.26
N TYR A 108 -0.36 -10.97 -10.31
CA TYR A 108 0.03 -11.18 -11.71
C TYR A 108 -0.28 -9.93 -12.55
N TYR A 109 0.60 -9.59 -13.49
CA TYR A 109 0.43 -8.43 -14.38
C TYR A 109 1.10 -8.64 -15.74
N ALA A 110 0.50 -8.08 -16.80
CA ALA A 110 1.09 -8.05 -18.14
C ALA A 110 2.12 -6.93 -18.24
N THR A 111 3.40 -7.27 -18.08
CA THR A 111 4.50 -6.30 -18.01
C THR A 111 5.08 -5.94 -19.39
N GLU A 112 4.89 -6.81 -20.38
CA GLU A 112 5.39 -6.63 -21.75
C GLU A 112 4.57 -5.64 -22.57
N THR A 113 5.24 -4.81 -23.38
CA THR A 113 4.60 -3.83 -24.26
C THR A 113 3.80 -4.52 -25.38
N PRO A 114 2.56 -4.09 -25.68
CA PRO A 114 1.79 -3.06 -24.97
C PRO A 114 1.31 -3.57 -23.60
N ARG A 115 1.48 -2.78 -22.55
CA ARG A 115 1.02 -3.11 -21.19
C ARG A 115 -0.32 -2.42 -20.87
N PRO A 116 -1.17 -3.02 -20.02
CA PRO A 116 -2.46 -2.45 -19.67
C PRO A 116 -2.31 -1.38 -18.60
N TRP A 117 -3.01 -0.26 -18.75
CA TRP A 117 -3.05 0.86 -17.80
C TRP A 117 -4.35 0.90 -16.98
N GLY A 118 -5.36 0.12 -17.39
CA GLY A 118 -6.68 0.08 -16.76
C GLY A 118 -7.61 1.21 -17.20
N ASP A 119 -7.28 1.89 -18.29
CA ASP A 119 -8.06 2.97 -18.90
C ASP A 119 -9.07 2.47 -19.95
N GLU A 120 -8.91 1.24 -20.43
CA GLU A 120 -9.82 0.61 -21.39
C GLU A 120 -10.42 -0.69 -20.84
N ALA A 121 -11.71 -0.93 -21.12
CA ALA A 121 -12.42 -2.14 -20.70
C ALA A 121 -11.72 -3.45 -21.14
N ALA A 122 -11.14 -3.46 -22.35
CA ALA A 122 -10.42 -4.62 -22.91
C ALA A 122 -9.13 -4.98 -22.13
N GLN A 123 -8.66 -4.08 -21.25
CA GLN A 123 -7.47 -4.29 -20.43
C GLN A 123 -7.78 -4.94 -19.09
N ARG A 124 -9.06 -5.17 -18.75
CA ARG A 124 -9.51 -5.80 -17.49
C ARG A 124 -8.75 -7.06 -17.16
N ASP A 125 -8.40 -7.84 -18.18
CA ASP A 125 -7.73 -9.11 -18.00
C ASP A 125 -6.20 -9.03 -17.85
N GLY A 126 -5.63 -7.83 -17.94
CA GLY A 126 -4.21 -7.53 -17.84
C GLY A 126 -3.55 -7.75 -16.48
N TRP A 127 -4.33 -8.06 -15.45
CA TRP A 127 -3.84 -8.41 -14.10
C TRP A 127 -4.71 -9.48 -13.45
N ARG A 128 -4.15 -10.22 -12.49
CA ARG A 128 -4.88 -11.14 -11.63
C ARG A 128 -4.39 -11.10 -10.19
N VAL A 129 -5.32 -11.33 -9.28
CA VAL A 129 -5.07 -11.51 -7.86
C VAL A 129 -5.71 -12.84 -7.47
N PHE A 130 -4.91 -13.77 -6.97
CA PHE A 130 -5.39 -15.05 -6.47
C PHE A 130 -5.20 -15.12 -4.95
N THR A 131 -6.19 -15.62 -4.23
CA THR A 131 -6.18 -15.75 -2.77
C THR A 131 -6.53 -17.18 -2.36
N GLY A 132 -6.27 -17.55 -1.11
CA GLY A 132 -6.64 -18.87 -0.57
C GLY A 132 -5.49 -19.88 -0.65
N THR A 133 -5.81 -21.13 -0.99
CA THR A 133 -4.82 -22.21 -1.09
C THR A 133 -4.09 -22.11 -2.44
N LEU A 134 -2.80 -21.80 -2.39
CA LEU A 134 -1.93 -21.67 -3.56
C LEU A 134 -0.83 -22.72 -3.53
N GLN A 135 -0.42 -23.19 -4.72
CA GLN A 135 0.68 -24.13 -4.90
C GLN A 135 1.69 -23.61 -5.92
N THR A 136 2.93 -24.10 -5.84
CA THR A 136 3.96 -23.77 -6.82
C THR A 136 3.55 -24.24 -8.21
N ALA A 137 3.67 -23.34 -9.18
CA ALA A 137 3.38 -23.60 -10.59
C ALA A 137 4.65 -23.54 -11.44
N THR A 138 4.63 -24.20 -12.60
CA THR A 138 5.66 -24.01 -13.62
C THR A 138 5.43 -22.66 -14.31
N PRO A 139 6.42 -21.75 -14.35
CA PRO A 139 6.26 -20.45 -14.98
C PRO A 139 5.93 -20.55 -16.48
N LYS A 140 4.94 -19.78 -16.96
CA LYS A 140 4.70 -19.57 -18.40
C LYS A 140 5.19 -18.22 -18.92
N ALA A 141 5.58 -17.31 -18.03
CA ALA A 141 6.24 -16.05 -18.35
C ALA A 141 7.62 -16.00 -17.67
N THR A 142 8.50 -15.11 -18.13
CA THR A 142 9.82 -14.90 -17.53
C THR A 142 9.66 -14.54 -16.04
N PRO A 143 10.19 -15.36 -15.11
CA PRO A 143 10.04 -15.08 -13.69
C PRO A 143 10.92 -13.89 -13.29
N TYR A 144 10.40 -13.07 -12.38
CA TYR A 144 11.20 -12.05 -11.72
C TYR A 144 12.10 -12.69 -10.66
N PRO A 145 13.35 -12.21 -10.49
CA PRO A 145 14.20 -12.69 -9.41
C PRO A 145 13.52 -12.44 -8.07
N GLU A 146 13.67 -13.39 -7.14
CA GLU A 146 13.14 -13.22 -5.80
C GLU A 146 13.86 -12.07 -5.09
N THR A 147 13.09 -11.15 -4.51
CA THR A 147 13.59 -10.10 -3.64
C THR A 147 12.78 -10.06 -2.36
N THR A 148 13.45 -9.79 -1.24
CA THR A 148 12.79 -9.67 0.06
C THR A 148 12.83 -8.23 0.52
N LEU A 149 11.66 -7.67 0.78
CA LEU A 149 11.46 -6.38 1.44
C LEU A 149 10.94 -6.59 2.86
N SER A 150 11.05 -5.58 3.68
CA SER A 150 10.59 -5.57 5.06
C SER A 150 9.41 -4.62 5.22
N ALA A 151 8.28 -5.16 5.65
CA ALA A 151 7.07 -4.41 5.99
C ALA A 151 7.17 -3.80 7.39
N SER A 152 6.95 -2.49 7.47
CA SER A 152 6.92 -1.73 8.73
C SER A 152 5.66 -0.85 8.82
N PRO A 153 5.01 -0.72 9.99
CA PRO A 153 3.79 0.04 10.13
C PRO A 153 4.03 1.55 10.02
N PHE A 154 3.17 2.25 9.28
CA PHE A 154 3.14 3.71 9.23
C PHE A 154 1.75 4.30 9.03
N LEU A 155 1.55 5.57 9.39
CA LEU A 155 0.34 6.30 9.04
C LEU A 155 0.48 6.96 7.66
N SER A 156 -0.35 6.52 6.74
CA SER A 156 -0.50 7.09 5.41
C SER A 156 -1.45 8.30 5.45
N LEU A 157 -1.03 9.40 4.83
CA LEU A 157 -1.86 10.60 4.63
C LEU A 157 -2.40 10.63 3.19
N PRO A 158 -3.62 11.14 2.97
CA PRO A 158 -4.09 11.37 1.61
C PRO A 158 -3.22 12.41 0.92
N SER A 159 -2.91 12.19 -0.35
CA SER A 159 -2.26 13.21 -1.18
C SER A 159 -3.10 14.49 -1.19
N PRO A 160 -2.49 15.69 -1.26
CA PRO A 160 -3.22 16.95 -1.42
C PRO A 160 -4.16 16.98 -2.65
N GLN A 161 -3.96 16.07 -3.61
CA GLN A 161 -4.80 15.95 -4.80
C GLN A 161 -6.05 15.08 -4.56
N GLU A 162 -6.10 14.31 -3.47
CA GLU A 162 -7.22 13.41 -3.18
C GLU A 162 -8.53 14.19 -2.99
N PRO A 163 -9.67 13.68 -3.50
CA PRO A 163 -10.97 14.33 -3.33
C PRO A 163 -11.34 14.61 -1.87
N ALA A 164 -10.89 13.76 -0.94
CA ALA A 164 -11.10 13.97 0.49
C ALA A 164 -10.46 15.28 0.99
N VAL A 165 -9.23 15.57 0.58
CA VAL A 165 -8.52 16.81 0.95
C VAL A 165 -9.11 18.00 0.21
N ARG A 166 -9.47 17.83 -1.06
CA ARG A 166 -10.13 18.90 -1.85
C ARG A 166 -11.45 19.36 -1.24
N ARG A 167 -12.24 18.44 -0.68
CA ARG A 167 -13.46 18.79 0.06
C ARG A 167 -13.17 19.61 1.32
N VAL A 168 -12.09 19.31 2.03
CA VAL A 168 -11.68 20.11 3.21
C VAL A 168 -11.30 21.53 2.78
N GLU A 169 -10.56 21.69 1.68
CA GLU A 169 -10.24 23.01 1.10
C GLU A 169 -11.49 23.81 0.70
N THR A 170 -12.55 23.16 0.22
CA THR A 170 -13.81 23.84 -0.08
C THR A 170 -14.50 24.41 1.17
N ILE A 171 -14.35 23.73 2.32
CA ILE A 171 -14.94 24.16 3.60
C ILE A 171 -14.03 25.18 4.30
N TYR A 172 -12.73 24.94 4.28
CA TYR A 172 -11.69 25.76 4.90
C TYR A 172 -10.74 26.25 3.81
N SER A 173 -11.08 27.39 3.19
CA SER A 173 -10.27 27.93 2.09
C SER A 173 -8.86 28.34 2.55
N GLY A 174 -7.85 28.03 1.72
CA GLY A 174 -6.46 28.37 1.96
C GLY A 174 -5.66 27.33 2.75
N ILE A 175 -6.26 26.20 3.14
CA ILE A 175 -5.56 25.16 3.90
C ILE A 175 -4.63 24.31 3.03
N LEU A 176 -4.92 24.21 1.73
CA LEU A 176 -4.26 23.26 0.84
C LEU A 176 -2.75 23.50 0.71
N PRO A 177 -2.24 24.74 0.53
CA PRO A 177 -0.79 24.98 0.50
C PRO A 177 -0.09 24.58 1.79
N VAL A 178 -0.74 24.78 2.95
CA VAL A 178 -0.19 24.38 4.27
C VAL A 178 -0.20 22.86 4.39
N TYR A 179 -1.33 22.22 4.10
CA TYR A 179 -1.46 20.77 4.11
C TYR A 179 -0.45 20.08 3.17
N ALA A 180 -0.20 20.63 1.98
CA ALA A 180 0.79 20.10 1.05
C ALA A 180 2.21 20.07 1.64
N GLN A 181 2.59 21.10 2.39
CA GLN A 181 3.88 21.14 3.09
C GLN A 181 3.93 20.13 4.24
N LEU A 182 2.86 20.03 5.03
CA LEU A 182 2.77 19.05 6.13
C LEU A 182 2.81 17.61 5.60
N HIS A 183 2.08 17.32 4.53
CA HIS A 183 2.12 16.05 3.83
C HIS A 183 3.54 15.72 3.34
N ALA A 184 4.22 16.67 2.68
CA ALA A 184 5.59 16.46 2.22
C ALA A 184 6.56 16.23 3.40
N ALA A 185 6.41 16.96 4.51
CA ALA A 185 7.21 16.77 5.71
C ALA A 185 6.97 15.40 6.35
N TRP A 186 5.72 14.97 6.46
CA TRP A 186 5.36 13.65 6.98
C TRP A 186 5.88 12.51 6.10
N THR A 187 5.77 12.64 4.78
CA THR A 187 6.32 11.68 3.81
C THR A 187 7.84 11.57 3.97
N ARG A 188 8.57 12.69 4.02
CA ARG A 188 10.04 12.65 4.27
C ARG A 188 10.41 12.07 5.62
N HIS A 189 9.58 12.26 6.65
CA HIS A 189 9.79 11.63 7.96
C HIS A 189 9.59 10.11 7.90
N THR A 190 8.64 9.67 7.08
CA THR A 190 8.25 8.26 6.96
C THR A 190 9.18 7.45 6.06
N TRP A 191 9.72 8.06 5.01
CA TRP A 191 10.50 7.37 3.98
C TRP A 191 11.97 7.76 4.06
N GLN A 192 12.86 6.79 3.83
CA GLN A 192 14.27 7.08 3.63
C GLN A 192 14.45 7.91 2.36
N GLU A 193 15.47 8.76 2.34
CA GLU A 193 15.78 9.57 1.17
C GLU A 193 16.01 8.69 -0.07
N ASN A 194 15.37 9.05 -1.18
CA ASN A 194 15.38 8.30 -2.46
C ASN A 194 14.84 6.86 -2.41
N ALA A 195 14.23 6.42 -1.30
CA ALA A 195 13.59 5.11 -1.27
C ALA A 195 12.28 5.13 -2.09
N PRO A 196 12.00 4.08 -2.87
CA PRO A 196 10.72 3.96 -3.56
C PRO A 196 9.57 3.84 -2.54
N LEU A 197 8.43 4.46 -2.86
CA LEU A 197 7.25 4.53 -1.97
C LEU A 197 6.40 3.24 -2.03
N HIS A 198 7.04 2.07 -1.92
CA HIS A 198 6.34 0.77 -1.97
C HIS A 198 5.54 0.54 -0.69
N GLN A 199 4.22 0.40 -0.77
CA GLN A 199 3.38 0.24 0.42
C GLN A 199 2.25 -0.78 0.21
N LEU A 200 1.70 -1.26 1.33
CA LEU A 200 0.46 -2.05 1.40
C LEU A 200 -0.56 -1.29 2.26
N GLY A 201 -1.79 -1.18 1.77
CA GLY A 201 -2.88 -0.46 2.45
C GLY A 201 -2.70 1.06 2.40
N GLY A 202 -3.46 1.79 3.22
CA GLY A 202 -3.38 3.25 3.33
C GLY A 202 -4.00 4.03 2.17
N TRP A 203 -3.47 5.22 1.91
CA TRP A 203 -3.74 6.03 0.72
C TRP A 203 -2.72 5.73 -0.37
N PRO A 204 -3.11 5.74 -1.65
CA PRO A 204 -2.18 5.50 -2.75
C PRO A 204 -1.12 6.60 -2.83
N ALA A 205 0.14 6.20 -3.04
CA ALA A 205 1.20 7.11 -3.45
C ALA A 205 0.96 7.49 -4.92
N LEU A 206 0.50 8.72 -5.17
CA LEU A 206 0.12 9.16 -6.50
C LEU A 206 1.35 9.35 -7.40
N VAL A 207 1.33 8.75 -8.59
CA VAL A 207 2.31 8.99 -9.65
C VAL A 207 1.84 10.12 -10.58
N GLN A 208 0.55 10.14 -10.91
CA GLN A 208 -0.05 11.13 -11.82
C GLN A 208 -1.28 11.80 -11.22
N ARG A 209 -2.30 11.01 -10.87
CA ARG A 209 -3.59 11.49 -10.35
C ARG A 209 -4.22 10.48 -9.39
N PRO A 210 -5.23 10.87 -8.60
CA PRO A 210 -6.01 9.93 -7.80
C PRO A 210 -6.60 8.80 -8.67
N VAL A 211 -6.35 7.56 -8.26
CA VAL A 211 -6.70 6.35 -9.04
C VAL A 211 -8.02 5.71 -8.61
N GLY A 212 -8.63 6.16 -7.52
CA GLY A 212 -9.81 5.50 -6.91
C GLY A 212 -10.93 5.19 -7.90
N PRO A 213 -11.43 6.17 -8.68
CA PRO A 213 -12.42 5.91 -9.73
C PRO A 213 -11.90 4.93 -10.78
N ASP A 214 -10.68 5.14 -11.30
CA ASP A 214 -10.06 4.31 -12.34
C ASP A 214 -9.96 2.84 -11.92
N CYS A 215 -9.63 2.57 -10.66
CA CYS A 215 -9.53 1.20 -10.13
C CYS A 215 -10.86 0.44 -10.24
N LEU A 216 -12.01 1.12 -10.04
CA LEU A 216 -13.32 0.49 -10.21
C LEU A 216 -13.57 0.13 -11.69
N TYR A 217 -13.28 1.05 -12.62
CA TYR A 217 -13.46 0.83 -14.05
C TYR A 217 -12.55 -0.29 -14.56
N ALA A 218 -11.27 -0.20 -14.24
CA ALA A 218 -10.25 -1.19 -14.55
C ALA A 218 -10.70 -2.58 -14.08
N SER A 219 -11.03 -2.73 -12.79
CA SER A 219 -11.33 -4.04 -12.20
C SER A 219 -12.66 -4.64 -12.66
N THR A 220 -13.62 -3.81 -13.08
CA THR A 220 -14.93 -4.27 -13.56
C THR A 220 -15.01 -4.37 -15.08
N GLY A 221 -14.01 -3.89 -15.82
CA GLY A 221 -14.04 -3.83 -17.29
C GLY A 221 -15.09 -2.85 -17.83
N ARG A 222 -15.41 -1.79 -17.08
CA ARG A 222 -16.33 -0.74 -17.52
C ARG A 222 -15.55 0.39 -18.20
N PRO A 223 -16.11 1.06 -19.23
CA PRO A 223 -15.48 2.24 -19.82
C PRO A 223 -15.44 3.40 -18.81
N LEU A 224 -14.42 4.25 -18.91
CA LEU A 224 -14.42 5.60 -18.32
C LEU A 224 -15.45 6.43 -19.10
N GLU A 225 -16.52 6.88 -18.44
CA GLU A 225 -17.48 7.86 -19.00
C GLU A 225 -16.91 9.29 -18.94
#